data_AF-A0A4Q1T1Z6-F1
#
_entry.id   AF-A0A4Q1T1Z6-F1
#
_cell.length_a   1.000
_cell.length_b   1.000
_cell.length_c   1.000
_cell.angle_alpha   90.00
_cell.angle_beta   90.00
_cell.angle_gamma   90.00
#
_symmetry.space_group_name_H-M   'P 1'
#
loop_
_entity.id
_entity.type
_entity.pdbx_description
1 polymer ?
#
loop_
_entity_poly.entity_id
_entity_poly.type
_entity_poly.pdbx_seq_one_letter_code
_entity_poly.pdbx_strand_id
1 'polypeptide(L)'
;MQSLLAGEWTPEQVSEFALQYSYYSRNFPRVLGAAVAAVMPEDDWWVPLVDNLWDEGGRGNPKAYHSKLYHSFLITAAPHVSTNEKYVPDYPVSPATVGAVDTFISFLRSATPLEAMASIGLGSELFAGKVMGLIGEGLSHDRYNQDRKLNLTFWKVHADHHEPRHYQLCKDVLVRFTSQEDLQTIYRAGAYITRSEARFYQGLMDRMKSFV
;
A
#
# COMPACT_ATOMS: atom_id res chain seq x y z
N MET A 1 14.07 -5.07 -0.30
CA MET A 1 14.50 -3.74 -0.78
C MET A 1 15.93 -3.75 -1.29
N GLN A 2 16.93 -4.26 -0.56
CA GLN A 2 18.33 -4.29 -1.02
C GLN A 2 18.51 -4.94 -2.41
N SER A 3 17.98 -6.15 -2.62
CA SER A 3 18.10 -6.85 -3.91
C SER A 3 17.41 -6.12 -5.07
N LEU A 4 16.28 -5.44 -4.79
CA LEU A 4 15.57 -4.64 -5.79
C LEU A 4 16.46 -3.47 -6.23
N LEU A 5 17.00 -2.70 -5.28
CA LEU A 5 17.89 -1.56 -5.54
C LEU A 5 19.19 -1.97 -6.25
N ALA A 6 19.70 -3.18 -5.97
CA ALA A 6 20.92 -3.72 -6.58
C ALA A 6 20.72 -4.27 -8.00
N GLY A 7 19.50 -4.25 -8.55
CA GLY A 7 19.25 -4.79 -9.89
C GLY A 7 19.31 -6.32 -9.95
N GLU A 8 18.99 -7.02 -8.86
CA GLU A 8 19.14 -8.48 -8.74
C GLU A 8 17.88 -9.26 -9.12
N TRP A 9 16.75 -8.59 -9.35
CA TRP A 9 15.52 -9.28 -9.74
C TRP A 9 15.53 -9.72 -11.20
N THR A 10 15.01 -10.91 -11.50
CA THR A 10 14.74 -11.32 -12.89
C THR A 10 13.48 -10.62 -13.42
N PRO A 11 13.27 -10.58 -14.75
CA PRO A 11 12.02 -10.09 -15.33
C PRO A 11 10.77 -10.79 -14.76
N GLU A 12 10.86 -12.09 -14.49
CA GLU A 12 9.78 -12.90 -13.90
C GLU A 12 9.48 -12.45 -12.46
N GLN A 13 10.51 -12.12 -11.68
CA GLN A 13 10.34 -11.61 -10.32
C GLN A 13 9.71 -10.22 -10.31
N VAL A 14 10.12 -9.33 -11.23
CA VAL A 14 9.47 -8.02 -11.40
C VAL A 14 7.99 -8.19 -11.77
N SER A 15 7.69 -9.10 -12.70
CA SER A 15 6.32 -9.43 -13.09
C SER A 15 5.51 -9.97 -11.92
N GLU A 16 6.05 -10.94 -11.18
CA GLU A 16 5.38 -11.54 -10.02
C GLU A 16 5.08 -10.50 -8.93
N PHE A 17 6.05 -9.63 -8.62
CA PHE A 17 5.85 -8.52 -7.69
C PHE A 17 4.68 -7.63 -8.14
N ALA A 18 4.68 -7.21 -9.41
CA ALA A 18 3.66 -6.33 -9.95
C ALA A 18 2.26 -6.97 -9.91
N LEU A 19 2.16 -8.27 -10.21
CA LEU A 19 0.90 -9.02 -10.21
C LEU A 19 0.33 -9.17 -8.80
N GLN A 20 1.17 -9.53 -7.83
CA GLN A 20 0.71 -9.67 -6.44
C GLN A 20 0.34 -8.34 -5.82
N TYR A 21 1.19 -7.32 -5.98
CA TYR A 21 0.93 -6.01 -5.40
C TYR A 21 -0.29 -5.31 -6.03
N SER A 22 -0.68 -5.69 -7.26
CA SER A 22 -1.97 -5.27 -7.87
C SER A 22 -3.17 -5.59 -6.98
N TYR A 23 -3.18 -6.77 -6.34
CA TYR A 23 -4.28 -7.13 -5.45
C TYR A 23 -4.27 -6.28 -4.19
N TYR A 24 -3.11 -6.06 -3.59
CA TYR A 24 -2.97 -5.20 -2.41
C TYR A 24 -3.49 -3.78 -2.69
N SER A 25 -2.93 -3.12 -3.71
CA SER A 25 -3.29 -1.75 -4.11
C SER A 25 -4.79 -1.61 -4.43
N ARG A 26 -5.37 -2.53 -5.22
CA ARG A 26 -6.81 -2.46 -5.57
C ARG A 26 -7.74 -2.66 -4.38
N ASN A 27 -7.27 -3.24 -3.29
CA ASN A 27 -8.06 -3.46 -2.08
C ASN A 27 -7.80 -2.40 -0.99
N PHE A 28 -6.77 -1.57 -1.12
CA PHE A 28 -6.48 -0.51 -0.14
C PHE A 28 -7.67 0.46 0.08
N PRO A 29 -8.48 0.84 -0.94
CA PRO A 29 -9.70 1.62 -0.70
C PRO A 29 -10.71 0.95 0.25
N ARG A 30 -10.76 -0.40 0.27
CA ARG A 30 -11.61 -1.15 1.21
C ARG A 30 -11.06 -1.11 2.63
N VAL A 31 -9.74 -1.08 2.77
CA VAL A 31 -9.06 -0.89 4.07
C VAL A 31 -9.41 0.49 4.63
N LEU A 32 -9.27 1.55 3.83
CA LEU A 32 -9.65 2.91 4.24
C LEU A 32 -11.14 3.01 4.58
N GLY A 33 -12.02 2.39 3.79
CA GLY A 33 -13.45 2.33 4.10
C GLY A 33 -13.75 1.63 5.44
N ALA A 34 -13.03 0.55 5.76
CA ALA A 34 -13.14 -0.10 7.07
C ALA A 34 -12.64 0.80 8.21
N ALA A 35 -11.58 1.58 7.98
CA ALA A 35 -11.04 2.51 8.96
C ALA A 35 -12.02 3.67 9.24
N VAL A 36 -12.61 4.24 8.19
CA VAL A 36 -13.67 5.27 8.32
C VAL A 36 -14.84 4.75 9.15
N ALA A 37 -15.24 3.50 8.95
CA ALA A 37 -16.32 2.88 9.72
C ALA A 37 -15.96 2.60 11.20
N ALA A 38 -14.67 2.57 11.54
CA ALA A 38 -14.17 2.21 12.88
C ALA A 38 -13.88 3.42 13.78
N VAL A 39 -13.83 4.63 13.22
CA VAL A 39 -13.55 5.87 13.98
C VAL A 39 -14.83 6.59 14.40
N MET A 40 -14.68 7.63 15.23
CA MET A 40 -15.80 8.43 15.71
C MET A 40 -16.45 9.24 14.56
N PRO A 41 -17.76 9.55 14.65
CA PRO A 41 -18.49 10.35 13.65
C PRO A 41 -18.21 11.86 13.80
N GLU A 42 -16.99 12.23 14.17
CA GLU A 42 -16.51 13.60 14.35
C GLU A 42 -15.53 13.90 13.21
N ASP A 43 -15.63 15.08 12.61
CA ASP A 43 -14.92 15.41 11.36
C ASP A 43 -13.41 15.21 11.44
N ASP A 44 -12.82 15.52 12.59
CA ASP A 44 -11.39 15.36 12.84
C ASP A 44 -10.91 13.90 12.81
N TRP A 45 -11.78 12.92 13.02
CA TRP A 45 -11.45 11.50 12.96
C TRP A 45 -11.54 10.91 11.55
N TRP A 46 -12.65 11.15 10.85
CA TRP A 46 -12.92 10.44 9.59
C TRP A 46 -12.47 11.21 8.35
N VAL A 47 -12.39 12.55 8.39
CA VAL A 47 -11.97 13.37 7.25
C VAL A 47 -10.55 13.05 6.79
N PRO A 48 -9.53 12.87 7.68
CA PRO A 48 -8.20 12.43 7.27
C PRO A 48 -8.20 11.14 6.43
N LEU A 49 -9.02 10.17 6.83
CA LEU A 49 -9.12 8.87 6.17
C LEU A 49 -9.88 8.95 4.84
N VAL A 50 -10.92 9.78 4.78
CA VAL A 50 -11.66 10.04 3.54
C VAL A 50 -10.83 10.84 2.55
N ASP A 51 -10.00 11.77 3.02
CA ASP A 51 -9.08 12.49 2.14
C ASP A 51 -8.05 11.54 1.49
N ASN A 52 -7.54 10.56 2.26
CA ASN A 52 -6.75 9.45 1.70
C ASN A 52 -7.56 8.65 0.66
N LEU A 53 -8.77 8.23 1.01
CA LEU A 53 -9.65 7.50 0.08
C LEU A 53 -10.00 8.32 -1.17
N TRP A 54 -10.06 9.65 -1.06
CA TRP A 54 -10.31 10.53 -2.19
C TRP A 54 -9.14 10.55 -3.17
N ASP A 55 -7.90 10.50 -2.67
CA ASP A 55 -6.71 10.33 -3.51
C ASP A 55 -6.69 8.99 -4.23
N GLU A 56 -7.09 7.89 -3.57
CA GLU A 56 -7.27 6.58 -4.22
C GLU A 56 -8.23 6.67 -5.42
N GLY A 57 -9.33 7.40 -5.24
CA GLY A 57 -10.30 7.77 -6.27
C GLY A 57 -9.80 8.84 -7.25
N GLY A 58 -8.51 9.17 -7.26
CA GLY A 58 -7.89 10.19 -8.10
C GLY A 58 -8.52 11.58 -7.97
N ARG A 59 -9.12 11.87 -6.82
CA ARG A 59 -9.91 13.07 -6.54
C ARG A 59 -11.01 13.34 -7.57
N GLY A 60 -11.62 12.28 -8.12
CA GLY A 60 -12.64 12.37 -9.17
C GLY A 60 -12.08 12.59 -10.58
N ASN A 61 -10.75 12.58 -10.76
CA ASN A 61 -10.11 12.59 -12.07
C ASN A 61 -9.76 11.15 -12.51
N PRO A 62 -10.43 10.59 -13.53
CA PRO A 62 -10.16 9.23 -14.00
C PRO A 62 -8.76 8.95 -14.51
N LYS A 63 -7.94 9.99 -14.77
CA LYS A 63 -6.52 9.82 -15.13
C LYS A 63 -5.62 9.62 -13.91
N ALA A 64 -6.09 10.03 -12.73
CA ALA A 64 -5.36 9.96 -11.48
C ALA A 64 -5.83 8.81 -10.58
N TYR A 65 -6.81 8.00 -11.00
CA TYR A 65 -7.24 6.82 -10.25
C TYR A 65 -6.04 5.92 -9.98
N HIS A 66 -5.81 5.58 -8.72
CA HIS A 66 -4.65 4.77 -8.33
C HIS A 66 -4.66 3.41 -9.00
N SER A 67 -5.84 2.79 -9.14
CA SER A 67 -6.01 1.56 -9.90
C SER A 67 -5.53 1.66 -11.35
N LYS A 68 -5.72 2.81 -11.99
CA LYS A 68 -5.28 3.07 -13.37
C LYS A 68 -3.79 3.40 -13.45
N LEU A 69 -3.28 4.18 -12.49
CA LEU A 69 -1.83 4.43 -12.37
C LEU A 69 -1.09 3.12 -12.15
N TYR A 70 -1.58 2.26 -11.25
CA TYR A 70 -1.02 0.95 -11.01
C TYR A 70 -1.16 0.03 -12.23
N HIS A 71 -2.30 0.06 -12.93
CA HIS A 71 -2.47 -0.69 -14.18
C HIS A 71 -1.42 -0.32 -15.22
N SER A 72 -1.10 0.98 -15.35
CA SER A 72 -0.07 1.44 -16.27
C SER A 72 1.32 0.89 -15.94
N PHE A 73 1.64 0.72 -14.65
CA PHE A 73 2.83 0.00 -14.21
C PHE A 73 2.73 -1.50 -14.55
N LEU A 74 1.62 -2.14 -14.17
CA LEU A 74 1.37 -3.57 -14.34
C LEU A 74 1.56 -4.04 -15.77
N ILE A 75 0.99 -3.35 -16.77
CA ILE A 75 1.09 -3.76 -18.18
C ILE A 75 2.52 -3.63 -18.74
N THR A 76 3.35 -2.79 -18.12
CA THR A 76 4.77 -2.68 -18.50
C THR A 76 5.62 -3.75 -17.81
N ALA A 77 5.30 -4.10 -16.56
CA ALA A 77 6.01 -5.09 -15.74
C ALA A 77 5.64 -6.55 -16.08
N ALA A 78 4.37 -6.81 -16.43
CA ALA A 78 3.80 -8.13 -16.67
C ALA A 78 2.98 -8.16 -17.97
N PRO A 79 3.59 -7.87 -19.15
CA PRO A 79 2.85 -7.70 -20.41
C PRO A 79 2.15 -8.96 -20.92
N HIS A 80 2.60 -10.12 -20.45
CA HIS A 80 2.14 -11.43 -20.90
C HIS A 80 0.86 -11.85 -20.17
N VAL A 81 0.47 -11.13 -19.11
CA VAL A 81 -0.76 -11.37 -18.37
C VAL A 81 -1.81 -10.38 -18.84
N SER A 82 -2.94 -10.91 -19.31
CA SER A 82 -4.09 -10.09 -19.71
C SER A 82 -4.76 -9.45 -18.50
N THR A 83 -5.37 -8.28 -18.71
CA THR A 83 -6.21 -7.62 -17.72
C THR A 83 -7.61 -7.40 -18.29
N ASN A 84 -8.64 -7.49 -17.47
CA ASN A 84 -10.00 -7.15 -17.88
C ASN A 84 -10.23 -5.62 -17.96
N GLU A 85 -11.45 -5.22 -18.31
CA GLU A 85 -11.87 -3.81 -18.46
C GLU A 85 -11.80 -3.00 -17.16
N LYS A 86 -11.65 -3.67 -16.02
CA LYS A 86 -11.52 -3.10 -14.67
C LYS A 86 -10.09 -3.19 -14.14
N TYR A 87 -9.11 -3.40 -15.04
CA TYR A 87 -7.69 -3.44 -14.71
C TYR A 87 -7.27 -4.60 -13.81
N VAL A 88 -8.09 -5.65 -13.72
CA VAL A 88 -7.79 -6.84 -12.92
C VAL A 88 -7.00 -7.84 -13.76
N PRO A 89 -5.78 -8.24 -13.35
CA PRO A 89 -5.03 -9.27 -14.05
C PRO A 89 -5.69 -10.64 -13.91
N ASP A 90 -5.67 -11.43 -14.98
CA ASP A 90 -6.00 -12.85 -14.95
C ASP A 90 -4.81 -13.65 -14.39
N TYR A 91 -4.65 -13.58 -13.06
CA TYR A 91 -3.53 -14.18 -12.37
C TYR A 91 -3.90 -14.63 -10.95
N PRO A 92 -3.43 -15.81 -10.49
CA PRO A 92 -3.69 -16.27 -9.13
C PRO A 92 -3.03 -15.36 -8.09
N VAL A 93 -3.78 -15.07 -7.04
CA VAL A 93 -3.31 -14.25 -5.91
C VAL A 93 -2.77 -15.17 -4.83
N SER A 94 -1.57 -14.86 -4.34
CA SER A 94 -0.94 -15.67 -3.30
C SER A 94 -1.66 -15.53 -1.95
N PRO A 95 -1.62 -16.57 -1.09
CA PRO A 95 -2.17 -16.48 0.26
C PRO A 95 -1.55 -15.35 1.10
N ALA A 96 -0.27 -15.03 0.89
CA ALA A 96 0.40 -13.94 1.58
C ALA A 96 -0.21 -12.58 1.24
N THR A 97 -0.54 -12.37 -0.04
CA THR A 97 -1.17 -11.14 -0.54
C THR A 97 -2.61 -10.99 -0.02
N VAL A 98 -3.39 -12.07 -0.07
CA VAL A 98 -4.75 -12.09 0.48
C VAL A 98 -4.72 -11.83 1.98
N GLY A 99 -3.86 -12.54 2.71
CA GLY A 99 -3.71 -12.41 4.15
C GLY A 99 -3.32 -11.01 4.61
N ALA A 100 -2.56 -10.26 3.80
CA ALA A 100 -2.22 -8.87 4.10
C ALA A 100 -3.47 -7.97 4.18
N VAL A 101 -4.33 -8.05 3.17
CA VAL A 101 -5.59 -7.30 3.09
C VAL A 101 -6.56 -7.76 4.18
N ASP A 102 -6.73 -9.07 4.33
CA ASP A 102 -7.67 -9.64 5.29
C ASP A 102 -7.27 -9.33 6.74
N THR A 103 -5.97 -9.28 7.04
CA THR A 103 -5.49 -8.90 8.38
C THR A 103 -5.89 -7.47 8.70
N PHE A 104 -5.75 -6.55 7.75
CA PHE A 104 -6.08 -5.14 7.93
C PHE A 104 -7.58 -4.96 8.14
N ILE A 105 -8.40 -5.53 7.25
CA ILE A 105 -9.86 -5.43 7.34
C ILE A 105 -10.37 -6.09 8.63
N SER A 106 -9.87 -7.28 8.97
CA SER A 106 -10.28 -7.99 10.19
C SER A 106 -9.93 -7.20 11.45
N PHE A 107 -8.75 -6.59 11.51
CA PHE A 107 -8.36 -5.73 12.62
C PHE A 107 -9.30 -4.53 12.77
N LEU A 108 -9.54 -3.79 11.68
CA LEU A 108 -10.36 -2.58 11.68
C LEU A 108 -11.82 -2.84 12.05
N ARG A 109 -12.37 -4.02 11.74
CA ARG A 109 -13.75 -4.39 12.09
C ARG A 109 -14.02 -4.44 13.60
N SER A 110 -12.99 -4.63 14.41
CA SER A 110 -13.11 -4.72 15.87
C SER A 110 -12.27 -3.68 16.62
N ALA A 111 -11.60 -2.78 15.89
CA ALA A 111 -10.76 -1.76 16.48
C ALA A 111 -11.61 -0.69 17.17
N THR A 112 -11.10 -0.16 18.28
CA THR A 112 -11.55 1.14 18.79
C THR A 112 -11.13 2.26 17.84
N PRO A 113 -11.74 3.47 17.94
CA PRO A 113 -11.35 4.61 17.11
C PRO A 113 -9.85 4.94 17.16
N LEU A 114 -9.25 4.92 18.36
CA LEU A 114 -7.83 5.20 18.53
C LEU A 114 -6.95 4.12 17.88
N GLU A 115 -7.31 2.85 18.04
CA GLU A 115 -6.61 1.74 17.38
C GLU A 115 -6.73 1.84 15.85
N ALA A 116 -7.90 2.16 15.31
CA ALA A 116 -8.12 2.32 13.88
C ALA A 116 -7.24 3.44 13.32
N MET A 117 -7.28 4.63 13.92
CA MET A 117 -6.44 5.76 13.50
C MET A 117 -4.94 5.46 13.63
N ALA A 118 -4.52 4.81 14.72
CA ALA A 118 -3.12 4.42 14.92
C ALA A 118 -2.67 3.38 13.90
N SER A 119 -3.54 2.44 13.55
CA SER A 119 -3.24 1.36 12.59
C SER A 119 -3.02 1.89 11.16
N ILE A 120 -3.78 2.91 10.75
CA ILE A 120 -3.56 3.61 9.48
C ILE A 120 -2.35 4.54 9.60
N GLY A 121 -2.41 5.53 10.49
CA GLY A 121 -1.39 6.58 10.59
C GLY A 121 0.00 6.05 10.95
N LEU A 122 0.14 5.42 12.12
CA LEU A 122 1.43 4.90 12.57
C LEU A 122 1.77 3.57 11.87
N GLY A 123 0.77 2.72 11.66
CA GLY A 123 0.95 1.35 11.23
C GLY A 123 1.22 1.16 9.74
N SER A 124 0.77 2.09 8.89
CA SER A 124 0.87 2.02 7.42
C SER A 124 1.49 3.30 6.84
N GLU A 125 0.81 4.44 7.02
CA GLU A 125 1.13 5.72 6.35
C GLU A 125 2.52 6.27 6.72
N LEU A 126 2.94 6.12 7.99
CA LEU A 126 4.22 6.67 8.50
C LEU A 126 5.42 6.31 7.60
N PHE A 127 5.48 5.08 7.09
CA PHE A 127 6.61 4.60 6.30
C PHE A 127 6.25 4.30 4.84
N ALA A 128 4.98 4.35 4.47
CA ALA A 128 4.51 4.08 3.11
C ALA A 128 5.24 4.94 2.08
N GLY A 129 5.37 6.25 2.31
CA GLY A 129 6.10 7.15 1.41
C GLY A 129 7.56 6.72 1.18
N LYS A 130 8.26 6.31 2.25
CA LYS A 130 9.64 5.81 2.15
C LYS A 130 9.70 4.46 1.42
N VAL A 131 8.80 3.53 1.74
CA VAL A 131 8.79 2.19 1.13
C VAL A 131 8.45 2.28 -0.35
N MET A 132 7.41 3.03 -0.73
CA MET A 132 7.03 3.24 -2.12
C MET A 132 8.10 4.01 -2.90
N GLY A 133 8.77 4.98 -2.27
CA GLY A 133 9.92 5.68 -2.85
C GLY A 133 11.07 4.72 -3.18
N LEU A 134 11.45 3.85 -2.23
CA LEU A 134 12.49 2.84 -2.44
C LEU A 134 12.10 1.81 -3.52
N ILE A 135 10.82 1.44 -3.60
CA ILE A 135 10.31 0.56 -4.66
C ILE A 135 10.45 1.26 -6.02
N GLY A 136 10.01 2.51 -6.13
CA GLY A 136 10.13 3.30 -7.35
C GLY A 136 11.58 3.52 -7.79
N GLU A 137 12.47 3.85 -6.85
CA GLU A 137 13.91 3.98 -7.09
C GLU A 137 14.49 2.65 -7.61
N GLY A 138 14.24 1.55 -6.90
CA GLY A 138 14.80 0.27 -7.29
C GLY A 138 14.25 -0.24 -8.63
N LEU A 139 12.96 -0.08 -8.91
CA LEU A 139 12.38 -0.43 -10.22
C LEU A 139 12.88 0.47 -11.36
N SER A 140 13.51 1.61 -11.06
CA SER A 140 14.15 2.47 -12.08
C SER A 140 15.53 1.98 -12.52
N HIS A 141 16.09 0.97 -11.84
CA HIS A 141 17.40 0.41 -12.16
C HIS A 141 17.48 -0.07 -13.62
N ASP A 142 18.61 0.22 -14.29
CA ASP A 142 18.77 0.00 -15.74
C ASP A 142 18.52 -1.45 -16.16
N ARG A 143 18.92 -2.43 -15.33
CA ARG A 143 18.68 -3.86 -15.58
C ARG A 143 17.21 -4.23 -15.80
N TYR A 144 16.27 -3.58 -15.12
CA TYR A 144 14.85 -3.87 -15.29
C TYR A 144 14.22 -3.12 -16.47
N ASN A 145 14.99 -2.26 -17.11
CA ASN A 145 14.52 -1.28 -18.09
C ASN A 145 15.28 -1.36 -19.42
N GLN A 146 15.93 -2.50 -19.71
CA GLN A 146 16.70 -2.72 -20.95
C GLN A 146 15.77 -2.97 -22.13
N ASP A 147 14.91 -3.98 -22.04
CA ASP A 147 14.01 -4.38 -23.13
C ASP A 147 12.75 -3.51 -23.18
N ARG A 148 12.24 -3.11 -22.02
CA ARG A 148 11.08 -2.23 -21.89
C ARG A 148 11.21 -1.33 -20.68
N LYS A 149 10.86 -0.05 -20.85
CA LYS A 149 10.74 0.88 -19.73
C LYS A 149 9.50 0.57 -18.89
N LEU A 150 9.71 0.40 -17.59
CA LEU A 150 8.63 0.30 -16.61
C LEU A 150 7.99 1.67 -16.40
N ASN A 151 6.66 1.71 -16.32
CA ASN A 151 5.96 2.94 -15.95
C ASN A 151 5.91 3.07 -14.43
N LEU A 152 6.74 3.97 -13.88
CA LEU A 152 6.90 4.14 -12.44
C LEU A 152 6.06 5.28 -11.85
N THR A 153 5.07 5.79 -12.60
CA THR A 153 4.27 6.97 -12.19
C THR A 153 3.53 6.72 -10.88
N PHE A 154 2.95 5.53 -10.69
CA PHE A 154 2.27 5.14 -9.46
C PHE A 154 3.16 5.36 -8.23
N TRP A 155 4.37 4.79 -8.24
CA TRP A 155 5.31 4.84 -7.11
C TRP A 155 5.76 6.27 -6.78
N LYS A 156 6.06 7.08 -7.82
CA LYS A 156 6.51 8.47 -7.66
C LYS A 156 5.43 9.36 -7.04
N VAL A 157 4.19 9.23 -7.52
CA VAL A 157 3.07 10.04 -7.00
C VAL A 157 2.83 9.76 -5.51
N HIS A 158 2.92 8.49 -5.09
CA HIS A 158 2.75 8.14 -3.68
C HIS A 158 3.87 8.72 -2.81
N ALA A 159 5.13 8.44 -3.17
CA ALA A 159 6.29 8.84 -2.38
C ALA A 159 6.38 10.37 -2.16
N ASP A 160 6.10 11.15 -3.20
CA ASP A 160 6.38 12.59 -3.19
C ASP A 160 5.18 13.44 -2.75
N HIS A 161 3.93 12.98 -2.94
CA HIS A 161 2.74 13.84 -2.81
C HIS A 161 1.66 13.33 -1.86
N HIS A 162 1.41 12.01 -1.83
CA HIS A 162 0.27 11.47 -1.10
C HIS A 162 0.64 11.09 0.33
N GLU A 163 1.55 10.12 0.48
CA GLU A 163 1.87 9.48 1.76
C GLU A 163 2.35 10.46 2.86
N PRO A 164 3.23 11.45 2.57
CA PRO A 164 3.66 12.38 3.63
C PRO A 164 2.50 13.18 4.23
N ARG A 165 1.51 13.53 3.41
CA ARG A 165 0.34 14.30 3.83
C ARG A 165 -0.65 13.41 4.57
N HIS A 166 -0.92 12.19 4.08
CA HIS A 166 -1.81 11.24 4.74
C HIS A 166 -1.32 10.87 6.14
N TYR A 167 -0.02 10.62 6.29
CA TYR A 167 0.58 10.42 7.62
C TYR A 167 0.40 11.65 8.51
N GLN A 168 0.69 12.85 8.00
CA GLN A 168 0.58 14.07 8.79
C GLN A 168 -0.85 14.29 9.29
N LEU A 169 -1.86 14.08 8.45
CA LEU A 169 -3.26 14.20 8.84
C LEU A 169 -3.65 13.20 9.94
N CYS A 170 -3.21 11.94 9.84
CA CYS A 170 -3.46 10.96 10.90
C CYS A 170 -2.71 11.31 12.20
N LYS A 171 -1.47 11.78 12.07
CA LYS A 171 -0.64 12.20 13.20
C LYS A 171 -1.30 13.34 13.98
N ASP A 172 -1.89 14.31 13.31
CA ASP A 172 -2.57 15.45 13.95
C ASP A 172 -3.72 15.00 14.86
N VAL A 173 -4.37 13.87 14.53
CA VAL A 173 -5.36 13.22 15.39
C VAL A 173 -4.69 12.52 16.57
N LEU A 174 -3.63 11.76 16.32
CA LEU A 174 -2.96 10.91 17.31
C LEU A 174 -2.24 11.71 18.41
N VAL A 175 -1.64 12.86 18.08
CA VAL A 175 -0.86 13.67 19.05
C VAL A 175 -1.70 14.26 20.19
N ARG A 176 -3.03 14.21 20.08
CA ARG A 176 -3.97 14.65 21.12
C ARG A 176 -4.01 13.68 22.30
N PHE A 177 -3.61 12.43 22.07
CA PHE A 177 -3.67 11.35 23.05
C PHE A 177 -2.28 11.10 23.64
N THR A 178 -2.08 11.60 24.86
CA THR A 178 -0.74 11.68 25.48
C THR A 178 -0.63 10.88 26.77
N SER A 179 -1.71 10.28 27.25
CA SER A 179 -1.64 9.42 28.43
C SER A 179 -0.82 8.17 28.14
N GLN A 180 -0.26 7.55 29.18
CA GLN A 180 0.52 6.33 29.02
C GLN A 180 -0.31 5.20 28.39
N GLU A 181 -1.59 5.10 28.74
CA GLU A 181 -2.51 4.10 28.19
C GLU A 181 -2.73 4.34 26.69
N ASP A 182 -3.02 5.58 26.30
CA ASP A 182 -3.20 5.94 24.89
C ASP A 182 -1.96 5.62 24.05
N LEU A 183 -0.78 6.02 24.53
CA LEU A 183 0.48 5.79 23.82
C LEU A 183 0.77 4.29 23.65
N GLN A 184 0.39 3.47 24.64
CA GLN A 184 0.48 2.01 24.53
C GLN A 184 -0.51 1.46 23.49
N THR A 185 -1.74 1.96 23.48
CA THR A 185 -2.75 1.59 22.47
C THR A 185 -2.28 1.93 21.06
N ILE A 186 -1.82 3.17 20.85
CA ILE A 186 -1.27 3.64 19.57
C ILE A 186 -0.12 2.76 19.11
N TYR A 187 0.86 2.52 19.99
CA TYR A 187 2.02 1.69 19.65
C TYR A 187 1.62 0.26 19.30
N ARG A 188 0.75 -0.38 20.08
CA ARG A 188 0.33 -1.77 19.86
C ARG A 188 -0.43 -1.93 18.55
N ALA A 189 -1.39 -1.05 18.27
CA ALA A 189 -2.17 -1.07 17.03
C ALA A 189 -1.29 -0.81 15.80
N GLY A 190 -0.47 0.25 15.86
CA GLY A 190 0.47 0.58 14.78
C GLY A 190 1.45 -0.56 14.52
N ALA A 191 2.13 -1.05 15.55
CA ALA A 191 3.11 -2.14 15.42
C ALA A 191 2.49 -3.45 14.91
N TYR A 192 1.24 -3.74 15.25
CA TYR A 192 0.53 -4.91 14.73
C TYR A 192 0.38 -4.85 13.21
N ILE A 193 -0.10 -3.72 12.67
CA ILE A 193 -0.26 -3.53 11.22
C ILE A 193 1.09 -3.44 10.52
N THR A 194 2.07 -2.70 11.05
CA THR A 194 3.41 -2.62 10.44
C THR A 194 4.05 -4.00 10.29
N ARG A 195 3.92 -4.86 11.31
CA ARG A 195 4.41 -6.24 11.22
C ARG A 195 3.63 -7.07 10.21
N SER A 196 2.34 -6.79 10.02
CA SER A 196 1.53 -7.41 8.96
C SER A 196 2.04 -7.05 7.57
N GLU A 197 2.32 -5.77 7.31
CA GLU A 197 2.90 -5.34 6.04
C GLU A 197 4.31 -5.91 5.84
N ALA A 198 5.12 -5.99 6.89
CA ALA A 198 6.42 -6.65 6.82
C ALA A 198 6.30 -8.14 6.40
N ARG A 199 5.31 -8.87 6.96
CA ARG A 199 5.01 -10.25 6.55
C ARG A 199 4.54 -10.34 5.10
N PHE A 200 3.77 -9.35 4.62
CA PHE A 200 3.38 -9.26 3.22
C PHE A 200 4.60 -9.17 2.29
N TYR A 201 5.50 -8.20 2.52
CA TYR A 201 6.71 -8.05 1.71
C TYR A 201 7.63 -9.27 1.79
N GLN A 202 7.75 -9.90 2.96
CA GLN A 202 8.50 -11.14 3.12
C GLN A 202 7.88 -12.28 2.29
N GLY A 203 6.56 -12.46 2.36
CA GLY A 203 5.85 -13.48 1.58
C GLY A 203 5.98 -13.26 0.06
N LEU A 204 5.97 -12.00 -0.40
CA LEU A 204 6.26 -11.68 -1.80
C LEU A 204 7.68 -12.08 -2.18
N MET A 205 8.67 -11.77 -1.34
CA MET A 205 10.07 -12.11 -1.60
C MET A 205 10.28 -13.63 -1.66
N ASP A 206 9.72 -14.38 -0.73
CA ASP A 206 9.85 -15.84 -0.70
C ASP A 206 9.18 -16.48 -1.92
N ARG A 207 8.04 -15.94 -2.34
CA ARG A 207 7.38 -16.36 -3.57
C ARG A 207 8.20 -16.01 -4.81
N MET A 208 8.77 -14.81 -4.91
CA MET A 208 9.64 -14.45 -6.05
C MET A 208 10.89 -15.34 -6.15
N LYS A 209 11.44 -15.78 -5.02
CA LYS A 209 12.59 -16.69 -5.00
C LYS A 209 12.26 -18.09 -5.51
N SER A 210 10.99 -18.50 -5.53
CA SER A 210 10.60 -19.79 -6.13
C SER A 210 10.53 -19.77 -7.66
N PHE A 211 10.74 -18.62 -8.29
CA PHE A 211 10.82 -18.47 -9.75
C PHE A 211 12.28 -18.46 -10.27
N VAL A 212 13.25 -18.83 -9.42
CA VAL A 212 14.67 -18.97 -9.75
C VAL A 212 14.97 -20.39 -10.22
#